data_AF-A0A800AZA2-F1
#
_entry.id   AF-A0A800AZA2-F1
#
_cell.length_a   1.000
_cell.length_b   1.000
_cell.length_c   1.000
_cell.angle_alpha   90.00
_cell.angle_beta   90.00
_cell.angle_gamma   90.00
#
_symmetry.space_group_name_H-M   'P 1'
#
loop_
_entity.id
_entity.type
_entity.pdbx_description
1 polymer ?
#
loop_
_entity_poly.entity_id
_entity_poly.type
_entity_poly.pdbx_seq_one_letter_code
_entity_poly.pdbx_strand_id
1 'polypeptide(L)'
;MRKIFFLLFVSIIGTTFSQNEANIWYFGNNAGLDFSNGDPTPLNNGQLSTVEGCSSFSDSNGDLLFYSDGITVYNKNHVVMQNGNNLGGNPSSSQSGLIVPSPGDPNIFYLFTVGTNAVGQTGYPQNAGFKYYTIDMTTNGGLG
;
A
#
# COMPACT_ATOMS: atom_id res chain seq x y z
N MET A 1 45.40 16.49 -8.40
CA MET A 1 44.91 15.13 -8.04
C MET A 1 43.93 15.14 -6.85
N ARG A 2 44.25 15.74 -5.69
CA ARG A 2 43.34 15.78 -4.52
C ARG A 2 41.95 16.40 -4.77
N LYS A 3 41.87 17.43 -5.60
CA LYS A 3 40.59 18.10 -5.96
C LYS A 3 39.71 17.27 -6.91
N ILE A 4 40.31 16.41 -7.73
CA ILE A 4 39.58 15.52 -8.66
C ILE A 4 38.89 14.39 -7.90
N PHE A 5 39.57 13.81 -6.90
CA PHE A 5 38.96 12.82 -6.00
C PHE A 5 37.79 13.40 -5.21
N PHE A 6 37.90 14.65 -4.76
CA PHE A 6 36.81 15.33 -4.05
C PHE A 6 35.60 15.59 -4.95
N LEU A 7 35.82 16.01 -6.20
CA LEU A 7 34.75 16.21 -7.18
C LEU A 7 34.04 14.90 -7.58
N LEU A 8 34.81 13.81 -7.74
CA LEU A 8 34.27 12.45 -7.97
C LEU A 8 33.44 11.93 -6.78
N PHE A 9 33.89 12.20 -5.56
CA PHE A 9 33.13 11.85 -4.36
C PHE A 9 31.79 12.60 -4.30
N VAL A 10 31.77 13.89 -4.61
CA VAL A 10 30.54 14.72 -4.61
C VAL A 10 29.55 14.29 -5.69
N SER A 11 30.02 13.85 -6.87
CA SER A 11 29.14 13.41 -7.97
C SER A 11 28.45 12.07 -7.72
N ILE A 12 28.99 11.21 -6.85
CA ILE A 12 28.40 9.91 -6.50
C ILE A 12 27.28 10.06 -5.44
N ILE A 13 27.31 11.13 -4.64
CA ILE A 13 26.31 11.38 -3.57
C ILE A 13 24.99 11.93 -4.15
N GLY A 14 25.00 12.41 -5.40
CA GLY A 14 23.85 13.07 -6.05
C GLY A 14 22.75 12.14 -6.55
N THR A 15 22.93 10.81 -6.52
CA THR A 15 21.88 9.86 -6.92
C THR A 15 21.12 9.37 -5.70
N THR A 16 20.38 10.27 -5.05
CA THR A 16 19.32 9.84 -4.13
C THR A 16 18.14 9.39 -4.98
N PHE A 17 17.86 8.09 -5.02
CA PHE A 17 16.61 7.61 -5.60
C PHE A 17 15.46 8.10 -4.72
N SER A 18 14.49 8.77 -5.33
CA SER A 18 13.16 8.89 -4.74
C SER A 18 12.62 7.48 -4.50
N GLN A 19 12.06 7.24 -3.31
CA GLN A 19 11.34 6.01 -3.01
C GLN A 19 9.95 6.14 -3.64
N ASN A 20 9.83 5.66 -4.88
CA ASN A 20 8.58 5.72 -5.65
C ASN A 20 7.50 4.78 -5.11
N GLU A 21 7.78 4.03 -4.05
CA GLU A 21 6.88 3.06 -3.43
C GLU A 21 5.58 3.71 -2.86
N ALA A 22 5.57 5.03 -2.73
CA ALA A 22 4.41 5.82 -2.31
C ALA A 22 3.75 6.62 -3.46
N ASN A 23 4.02 6.31 -4.72
CA ASN A 23 3.52 7.10 -5.86
C ASN A 23 2.00 7.00 -6.06
N ILE A 24 1.41 5.83 -5.82
CA ILE A 24 -0.02 5.59 -6.10
C ILE A 24 -0.79 5.42 -4.80
N TRP A 25 -1.78 6.29 -4.59
CA TRP A 25 -2.65 6.27 -3.41
C TRP A 25 -4.07 5.93 -3.84
N TYR A 26 -4.68 4.93 -3.21
CA TYR A 26 -6.13 4.68 -3.27
C TYR A 26 -6.74 4.80 -1.87
N PHE A 27 -7.86 5.52 -1.77
CA PHE A 27 -8.50 5.82 -0.49
C PHE A 27 -9.99 6.15 -0.64
N GLY A 28 -10.70 6.14 0.49
CA GLY A 28 -12.08 6.60 0.57
C GLY A 28 -13.03 5.81 -0.32
N ASN A 29 -13.77 6.53 -1.17
CA ASN A 29 -14.79 5.99 -2.07
C ASN A 29 -14.33 6.08 -3.52
N ASN A 30 -13.74 4.99 -4.03
CA ASN A 30 -13.24 4.82 -5.39
C ASN A 30 -12.20 5.85 -5.86
N ALA A 31 -11.66 6.65 -4.95
CA ALA A 31 -10.73 7.72 -5.26
C ALA A 31 -9.28 7.23 -5.25
N GLY A 32 -8.44 7.90 -6.03
CA GLY A 32 -7.00 7.77 -5.94
C GLY A 32 -6.25 8.98 -6.48
N LEU A 33 -4.95 9.02 -6.19
CA LEU A 33 -4.00 10.03 -6.64
C LEU A 33 -2.72 9.35 -7.12
N ASP A 34 -2.18 9.83 -8.23
CA ASP A 34 -0.87 9.46 -8.78
C ASP A 34 0.09 10.64 -8.65
N PHE A 35 1.22 10.44 -7.96
CA PHE A 35 2.26 11.44 -7.74
C PHE A 35 3.47 11.29 -8.68
N SER A 36 3.43 10.37 -9.65
CA SER A 36 4.59 9.99 -10.48
C SER A 36 5.15 11.13 -11.35
N ASN A 37 4.34 12.16 -11.65
CA ASN A 37 4.70 13.25 -12.56
C ASN A 37 4.89 14.62 -11.87
N GLY A 38 5.10 14.63 -10.54
CA GLY A 38 5.31 15.84 -9.75
C GLY A 38 4.00 16.50 -9.28
N ASP A 39 3.07 16.77 -10.20
CA ASP A 39 1.72 17.21 -9.84
C ASP A 39 0.79 16.00 -9.60
N PRO A 40 -0.03 16.00 -8.53
CA PRO A 40 -0.94 14.89 -8.25
C PRO A 40 -2.04 14.80 -9.31
N THR A 41 -2.15 13.62 -9.93
CA THR A 41 -3.14 13.33 -10.97
C THR A 41 -4.26 12.46 -10.38
N PRO A 42 -5.55 12.80 -10.57
CA PRO A 42 -6.65 12.01 -10.02
C PRO A 42 -6.81 10.66 -10.74
N LEU A 43 -7.06 9.61 -9.96
CA LEU A 43 -7.39 8.26 -10.41
C LEU A 43 -8.83 7.93 -10.00
N ASN A 44 -9.63 7.38 -10.94
CA ASN A 44 -11.06 7.11 -10.75
C ASN A 44 -11.42 5.62 -10.88
N ASN A 45 -10.42 4.75 -10.83
CA ASN A 45 -10.50 3.29 -10.99
C ASN A 45 -10.33 2.52 -9.68
N GLY A 46 -10.17 3.22 -8.55
CA GLY A 46 -10.06 2.59 -7.23
C GLY A 46 -11.29 1.76 -6.87
N GLN A 47 -11.11 0.68 -6.13
CA GLN A 47 -12.21 -0.20 -5.69
C GLN A 47 -12.51 -0.11 -4.19
N LEU A 48 -11.78 0.72 -3.45
CA LEU A 48 -12.05 0.92 -2.03
C LEU A 48 -13.39 1.65 -1.83
N SER A 49 -14.08 1.27 -0.77
CA SER A 49 -15.26 1.95 -0.24
C SER A 49 -15.16 1.92 1.28
N THR A 50 -14.30 2.79 1.82
CA THR A 50 -14.02 2.89 3.25
C THR A 50 -14.14 4.33 3.74
N VAL A 51 -14.44 4.50 5.03
CA VAL A 51 -14.59 5.84 5.64
C VAL A 51 -13.26 6.33 6.21
N GLU A 52 -12.41 5.42 6.69
CA GLU A 52 -11.21 5.76 7.43
C GLU A 52 -9.96 5.11 6.83
N GLY A 53 -9.38 4.09 7.50
CA GLY A 53 -8.07 3.56 7.16
C GLY A 53 -8.01 2.79 5.84
N CYS A 54 -6.97 3.07 5.07
CA CYS A 54 -6.57 2.34 3.88
C CYS A 54 -5.05 2.44 3.69
N SER A 55 -4.49 1.56 2.86
CA SER A 55 -3.06 1.55 2.53
C SER A 55 -2.89 1.10 1.08
N SER A 56 -1.92 1.70 0.39
CA SER A 56 -1.52 1.34 -0.98
C SER A 56 0.00 1.18 -1.00
N PHE A 57 0.51 0.34 -1.88
CA PHE A 57 1.95 0.15 -2.04
C PHE A 57 2.30 0.06 -3.53
N SER A 58 3.31 0.82 -3.93
CA SER A 58 3.90 0.78 -5.28
C SER A 58 5.29 0.14 -5.21
N ASP A 59 5.80 -0.35 -6.33
CA ASP A 59 7.17 -0.86 -6.40
C ASP A 59 8.21 0.28 -6.49
N SER A 60 9.48 -0.08 -6.57
CA SER A 60 10.58 0.88 -6.70
C SER A 60 10.55 1.70 -7.99
N ASN A 61 9.81 1.26 -9.02
CA ASN A 61 9.59 2.02 -10.25
C ASN A 61 8.40 3.00 -10.12
N GLY A 62 7.60 2.86 -9.06
CA GLY A 62 6.38 3.64 -8.84
C GLY A 62 5.13 2.98 -9.38
N ASP A 63 5.22 1.73 -9.86
CA ASP A 63 4.07 1.00 -10.36
C ASP A 63 3.28 0.41 -9.19
N LEU A 64 1.96 0.58 -9.22
CA LEU A 64 1.07 -0.01 -8.21
C LEU A 64 1.29 -1.53 -8.12
N LEU A 65 1.44 -2.04 -6.89
CA LEU A 65 1.41 -3.48 -6.61
C LEU A 65 0.02 -3.89 -6.13
N PHE A 66 -0.45 -3.26 -5.05
CA PHE A 66 -1.74 -3.54 -4.43
C PHE A 66 -2.15 -2.45 -3.43
N TYR A 67 -3.40 -2.52 -2.99
CA TYR A 67 -3.99 -1.62 -2.01
C TYR A 67 -5.11 -2.29 -1.23
N SER A 68 -5.40 -1.80 -0.04
CA SER A 68 -6.35 -2.42 0.88
C SER A 68 -7.00 -1.41 1.82
N ASP A 69 -8.22 -1.71 2.24
CA ASP A 69 -8.91 -1.07 3.37
C ASP A 69 -8.77 -1.89 4.67
N GLY A 70 -7.91 -2.91 4.70
CA GLY A 70 -7.74 -3.84 5.82
C GLY A 70 -8.74 -5.01 5.87
N ILE A 71 -9.77 -5.02 5.02
CA ILE A 71 -10.77 -6.12 4.92
C ILE A 71 -10.64 -6.82 3.57
N THR A 72 -10.32 -6.04 2.54
CA THR A 72 -10.10 -6.53 1.18
C THR A 72 -8.79 -5.98 0.63
N VAL A 73 -8.03 -6.81 -0.08
CA VAL A 73 -6.82 -6.45 -0.81
C VAL A 73 -7.10 -6.57 -2.30
N TYR A 74 -6.87 -5.48 -3.02
CA TYR A 74 -6.97 -5.40 -4.46
C TYR A 74 -5.56 -5.35 -5.06
N ASN A 75 -5.31 -6.14 -6.08
CA ASN A 75 -4.06 -6.08 -6.84
C ASN A 75 -4.06 -4.87 -7.79
N LYS A 76 -2.94 -4.71 -8.51
CA LYS A 76 -2.76 -3.63 -9.48
C LYS A 76 -3.75 -3.58 -10.63
N ASN A 77 -4.45 -4.68 -10.90
CA ASN A 77 -5.50 -4.73 -11.93
C ASN A 77 -6.88 -4.37 -11.35
N HIS A 78 -6.96 -3.86 -10.12
CA HIS A 78 -8.19 -3.54 -9.42
C HIS A 78 -9.09 -4.75 -9.18
N VAL A 79 -8.51 -5.93 -9.06
CA VAL A 79 -9.21 -7.18 -8.75
C VAL A 79 -8.79 -7.66 -7.37
N VAL A 80 -9.73 -8.23 -6.62
CA VAL A 80 -9.46 -8.83 -5.30
C VAL A 80 -8.39 -9.92 -5.45
N MET A 81 -7.34 -9.86 -4.61
CA MET A 81 -6.30 -10.90 -4.56
C MET A 81 -6.88 -12.23 -4.09
N GLN A 82 -6.22 -13.35 -4.45
CA GLN A 82 -6.64 -14.66 -3.96
C GLN A 82 -6.56 -14.69 -2.42
N ASN A 83 -7.65 -15.09 -1.75
CA ASN A 83 -7.80 -15.05 -0.29
C ASN A 83 -7.66 -13.63 0.32
N GLY A 84 -7.71 -12.59 -0.49
CA GLY A 84 -7.55 -11.20 -0.08
C GLY A 84 -8.83 -10.55 0.45
N ASN A 85 -9.86 -11.31 0.80
CA ASN A 85 -11.15 -10.79 1.27
C ASN A 85 -11.53 -11.33 2.65
N ASN A 86 -12.47 -10.68 3.34
CA ASN A 86 -12.91 -11.02 4.70
C ASN A 86 -11.78 -11.00 5.74
N LEU A 87 -10.84 -10.05 5.60
CA LEU A 87 -9.75 -9.86 6.55
C LEU A 87 -10.22 -9.13 7.83
N GLY A 88 -9.35 -9.07 8.83
CA GLY A 88 -9.67 -8.62 10.19
C GLY A 88 -9.71 -7.11 10.42
N GLY A 89 -9.61 -6.28 9.38
CA GLY A 89 -9.75 -4.82 9.48
C GLY A 89 -11.20 -4.37 9.71
N ASN A 90 -11.41 -3.06 9.73
CA ASN A 90 -12.74 -2.46 9.89
C ASN A 90 -12.80 -1.07 9.23
N PRO A 91 -13.85 -0.70 8.48
CA PRO A 91 -13.89 0.59 7.78
C PRO A 91 -13.95 1.80 8.72
N SER A 92 -14.24 1.58 10.01
CA SER A 92 -14.26 2.57 11.10
C SER A 92 -13.03 2.48 12.02
N SER A 93 -11.94 1.88 11.54
CA SER A 93 -10.65 1.91 12.19
C SER A 93 -9.76 2.95 11.52
N SER A 94 -9.21 3.87 12.30
CA SER A 94 -8.37 4.97 11.81
C SER A 94 -7.14 4.47 11.04
N GLN A 95 -6.67 3.25 11.35
CA GLN A 95 -5.65 2.54 10.61
C GLN A 95 -6.06 1.07 10.40
N SER A 96 -7.14 0.88 9.62
CA SER A 96 -7.70 -0.44 9.32
C SER A 96 -6.70 -1.42 8.70
N GLY A 97 -5.77 -0.94 7.88
CA GLY A 97 -4.70 -1.72 7.26
C GLY A 97 -3.38 -0.94 7.18
N LEU A 98 -2.26 -1.61 7.46
CA LEU A 98 -0.90 -1.10 7.27
C LEU A 98 -0.06 -2.13 6.53
N ILE A 99 0.45 -1.74 5.36
CA ILE A 99 1.34 -2.56 4.54
C ILE A 99 2.80 -2.27 4.93
N VAL A 100 3.57 -3.32 5.19
CA VAL A 100 4.99 -3.24 5.54
C VAL A 100 5.77 -4.26 4.71
N PRO A 101 6.77 -3.85 3.90
CA PRO A 101 7.61 -4.79 3.17
C PRO A 101 8.47 -5.63 4.13
N SER A 102 8.72 -6.88 3.77
CA SER A 102 9.63 -7.74 4.52
C SER A 102 11.06 -7.22 4.39
N PRO A 103 11.82 -7.11 5.50
CA PRO A 103 13.22 -6.66 5.45
C PRO A 103 14.16 -7.59 4.67
N GLY A 104 13.78 -8.87 4.52
CA GLY A 104 14.65 -9.91 3.94
C GLY A 104 14.24 -10.40 2.55
N ASP A 105 13.05 -10.05 2.08
CA ASP A 105 12.54 -10.49 0.78
C ASP A 105 11.67 -9.40 0.14
N PRO A 106 12.09 -8.82 -0.99
CA PRO A 106 11.36 -7.73 -1.65
C PRO A 106 10.00 -8.15 -2.23
N ASN A 107 9.71 -9.46 -2.33
CA ASN A 107 8.41 -9.94 -2.83
C ASN A 107 7.40 -10.19 -1.71
N ILE A 108 7.83 -10.16 -0.45
CA ILE A 108 6.97 -10.46 0.70
C ILE A 108 6.57 -9.17 1.41
N PHE A 109 5.28 -9.02 1.67
CA PHE A 109 4.71 -7.91 2.41
C PHE A 109 3.85 -8.43 3.55
N TYR A 110 3.82 -7.68 4.64
CA TYR A 110 2.91 -7.92 5.76
C TYR A 110 1.80 -6.87 5.73
N LEU A 111 0.55 -7.34 5.74
CA LEU A 111 -0.61 -6.50 5.98
C LEU A 111 -1.06 -6.67 7.43
N PHE A 112 -0.81 -5.66 8.26
CA PHE A 112 -1.35 -5.59 9.60
C PHE A 112 -2.74 -4.97 9.57
N THR A 113 -3.68 -5.55 10.30
CA THR A 113 -5.06 -5.05 10.34
C THR A 113 -5.52 -4.85 11.77
N VAL A 114 -6.36 -3.84 11.99
CA VAL A 114 -6.89 -3.49 13.31
C VAL A 114 -8.41 -3.35 13.22
N GLY A 115 -9.13 -4.20 13.95
CA GLY A 115 -10.57 -4.03 14.18
C GLY A 115 -10.88 -2.89 15.17
N THR A 116 -12.16 -2.55 15.31
CA THR A 116 -12.61 -1.47 16.21
C THR A 116 -13.94 -1.81 16.87
N ASN A 117 -14.15 -1.31 18.09
CA ASN A 117 -15.46 -1.34 18.75
C ASN A 117 -16.31 -0.10 18.41
N ALA A 118 -15.75 0.89 17.71
CA ALA A 118 -16.40 2.16 17.38
C ALA A 118 -17.36 2.06 16.18
N VAL A 119 -18.01 0.91 15.99
CA VAL A 119 -18.83 0.63 14.80
C VAL A 119 -20.29 1.08 14.93
N GLY A 120 -20.75 1.53 16.10
CA GLY A 120 -22.15 1.94 16.31
C GLY A 120 -23.17 0.87 15.86
N GLN A 121 -24.31 1.29 15.30
CA GLN A 121 -25.31 0.41 14.66
C GLN A 121 -25.07 0.29 13.14
N THR A 122 -23.81 0.21 12.70
CA THR A 122 -23.48 0.03 11.28
C THR A 122 -23.47 -1.47 10.91
N GLY A 123 -23.60 -1.77 9.61
CA GLY A 123 -23.38 -3.12 9.08
C GLY A 123 -21.90 -3.52 8.99
N TYR A 124 -21.00 -2.83 9.72
CA TYR A 124 -19.57 -3.11 9.70
C TYR A 124 -19.23 -4.41 10.43
N PRO A 125 -18.11 -5.06 10.05
CA PRO A 125 -17.68 -6.29 10.70
C PRO A 125 -17.43 -6.09 12.20
N GLN A 126 -17.61 -7.15 12.98
CA GLN A 126 -17.28 -7.15 14.40
C GLN A 126 -15.77 -6.99 14.61
N ASN A 127 -15.38 -6.50 15.79
CA ASN A 127 -13.97 -6.28 16.11
C ASN A 127 -13.18 -7.61 16.13
N ALA A 128 -12.38 -7.86 15.10
CA ALA A 128 -11.51 -9.03 15.01
C ALA A 128 -10.21 -8.89 15.82
N GLY A 129 -9.95 -7.73 16.43
CA GLY A 129 -8.70 -7.39 17.11
C GLY A 129 -7.57 -7.07 16.13
N PHE A 130 -6.33 -7.25 16.59
CA PHE A 130 -5.14 -7.11 15.75
C PHE A 130 -4.84 -8.43 15.02
N LYS A 131 -4.64 -8.36 13.70
CA LYS A 131 -4.23 -9.49 12.85
C LYS A 131 -3.09 -9.07 11.93
N TYR A 132 -2.42 -10.05 11.34
CA TYR A 132 -1.54 -9.81 10.22
C TYR A 132 -1.73 -10.91 9.17
N TYR A 133 -1.41 -10.56 7.93
CA TYR A 133 -1.45 -11.44 6.77
C TYR A 133 -0.16 -11.26 5.98
N THR A 134 0.28 -12.31 5.30
CA THR A 134 1.43 -12.26 4.40
C THR A 134 0.92 -12.21 2.97
N ILE A 135 1.42 -11.25 2.20
CA ILE A 135 1.20 -11.12 0.76
C ILE A 135 2.51 -11.50 0.08
N ASP A 136 2.46 -12.48 -0.81
CA ASP A 136 3.59 -12.96 -1.58
C ASP A 136 3.40 -12.56 -3.04
N MET A 137 4.16 -11.58 -3.52
CA MET A 137 4.02 -11.08 -4.89
C MET A 137 4.59 -12.03 -5.95
N THR A 138 5.18 -13.17 -5.58
CA THR A 138 5.63 -14.18 -6.56
C THR A 138 4.50 -15.09 -7.05
N THR A 139 3.36 -15.09 -6.37
CA THR A 139 2.19 -15.91 -6.71
C THR A 139 1.35 -15.24 -7.81
N ASN A 140 0.43 -16.02 -8.40
CA ASN A 140 -0.60 -15.54 -9.31
C ASN A 140 -0.06 -14.68 -10.49
N GLY A 141 1.17 -14.97 -10.94
CA GLY A 141 1.82 -14.23 -12.02
C GLY A 141 2.23 -12.79 -11.67
N GLY A 142 2.56 -12.52 -10.40
CA GLY A 142 2.93 -11.17 -9.96
C GLY A 142 1.76 -10.36 -9.39
N LEU A 143 0.65 -11.02 -9.04
CA LEU A 143 -0.60 -10.37 -8.63
C LEU A 143 -0.99 -10.64 -7.17
N GLY A 144 -0.19 -11.43 -6.43
CA GLY A 144 -0.50 -11.86 -5.06
C GLY A 144 -1.52 -13.00 -5.00
#